data_AF-J0LUR1-F1
#
_entry.id   AF-J0LUR1-F1
#
_cell.length_a   1.000
_cell.length_b   1.000
_cell.length_c   1.000
_cell.angle_alpha   90.00
_cell.angle_beta   90.00
_cell.angle_gamma   90.00
#
_symmetry.space_group_name_H-M   'P 1'
#
loop_
_entity.id
_entity.type
_entity.pdbx_description
1 polymer ?
#
loop_
_entity_poly.entity_id
_entity_poly.type
_entity_poly.pdbx_seq_one_letter_code
_entity_poly.pdbx_strand_id
1 'polypeptide(L)'
;MLVKQAFENAKEKQLKDYKQKTSKDDFTFILYEPLGTEASDKQILELTGEDVSKIPPYLKPTCKTGVAFGLLESRPKAGGIERPSIDSNPVFKYDLGIERERKFHTRISRDSLKPNEYQIFQTKEEWGGFDGLEIRYSDKPLANTNTLDIKDTQLVFIALEEHEEVDVKVCCVDSQSIKVGLFKDGQLIYESEAEKL
;
A
#
# COMPACT_ATOMS: atom_id res chain seq x y z
N MET A 1 17.33 -21.59 -22.00
CA MET A 1 18.36 -21.87 -20.99
C MET A 1 18.64 -20.70 -20.03
N LEU A 2 18.36 -19.43 -20.39
CA LEU A 2 18.65 -18.24 -19.55
C LEU A 2 17.81 -18.12 -18.26
N VAL A 3 16.55 -18.56 -18.27
CA VAL A 3 15.59 -18.31 -17.18
C VAL A 3 15.85 -19.20 -15.96
N LYS A 4 16.04 -20.50 -16.15
CA LYS A 4 16.32 -21.45 -15.04
C LYS A 4 17.58 -21.04 -14.27
N GLN A 5 18.63 -20.64 -14.98
CA GLN A 5 19.88 -20.19 -14.37
C GLN A 5 19.72 -18.87 -13.58
N ALA A 6 18.89 -17.94 -14.06
CA ALA A 6 18.57 -16.73 -13.31
C ALA A 6 17.85 -17.02 -11.99
N PHE A 7 16.90 -17.98 -11.99
CA PHE A 7 16.21 -18.40 -10.77
C PHE A 7 17.12 -19.13 -9.79
N GLU A 8 18.01 -20.00 -10.27
CA GLU A 8 19.00 -20.67 -9.41
C GLU A 8 19.96 -19.67 -8.76
N ASN A 9 20.46 -18.69 -9.51
CA ASN A 9 21.31 -17.63 -8.97
C ASN A 9 20.56 -16.77 -7.93
N ALA A 10 19.28 -16.47 -8.17
CA ALA A 10 18.46 -15.74 -7.21
C ALA A 10 18.20 -16.55 -5.93
N LYS A 11 17.95 -17.86 -6.07
CA LYS A 11 17.79 -18.80 -4.94
C LYS A 11 19.03 -18.82 -4.06
N GLU A 12 20.22 -18.95 -4.65
CA GLU A 12 21.48 -18.93 -3.92
C GLU A 12 21.70 -17.62 -3.18
N LYS A 13 21.38 -16.49 -3.81
CA LYS A 13 21.47 -15.18 -3.16
C LYS A 13 20.54 -15.08 -1.96
N GLN A 14 19.27 -15.47 -2.10
CA GLN A 14 18.30 -15.42 -1.01
C GLN A 14 18.65 -16.36 0.15
N LEU A 15 19.16 -17.57 -0.13
CA LEU A 15 19.65 -18.48 0.91
C LEU A 15 20.82 -17.88 1.69
N LYS A 16 21.78 -17.24 1.01
CA LYS A 16 22.90 -16.56 1.66
C LYS A 16 22.42 -15.42 2.56
N ASP A 17 21.53 -14.57 2.04
CA ASP A 17 20.97 -13.44 2.78
C ASP A 17 20.17 -13.92 4.02
N TYR A 18 19.40 -15.01 3.89
CA TYR A 18 18.66 -15.59 5.01
C TYR A 18 19.60 -16.15 6.08
N LYS A 19 20.57 -16.98 5.70
CA LYS A 19 21.57 -17.54 6.64
C LYS A 19 22.32 -16.45 7.38
N GLN A 20 22.69 -15.37 6.70
CA GLN A 20 23.37 -14.24 7.33
C GLN A 20 22.49 -13.53 8.37
N LYS A 21 21.18 -13.42 8.13
CA LYS A 21 20.23 -12.75 9.04
C LYS A 21 19.84 -13.60 10.25
N THR A 22 19.57 -14.88 10.06
CA THR A 22 18.98 -15.73 11.11
C THR A 22 19.98 -16.67 11.77
N SER A 23 21.15 -16.91 11.16
CA SER A 23 22.13 -17.93 11.58
C SER A 23 21.53 -19.33 11.76
N LYS A 24 20.37 -19.58 11.14
CA LYS A 24 19.65 -20.86 11.15
C LYS A 24 19.57 -21.43 9.74
N ASP A 25 19.58 -22.75 9.66
CA ASP A 25 19.43 -23.51 8.41
C ASP A 25 18.07 -24.22 8.38
N ASP A 26 17.00 -23.47 8.67
CA ASP A 26 15.62 -23.95 8.72
C ASP A 26 14.80 -23.60 7.47
N PHE A 27 15.42 -23.00 6.46
CA PHE A 27 14.75 -22.54 5.24
C PHE A 27 15.19 -23.34 4.02
N THR A 28 14.23 -23.98 3.34
CA THR A 28 14.48 -24.74 2.11
C THR A 28 13.76 -24.10 0.93
N PHE A 29 14.51 -23.73 -0.11
CA PHE A 29 13.94 -23.35 -1.40
C PHE A 29 13.98 -24.54 -2.36
N ILE A 30 12.80 -24.94 -2.85
CA ILE A 30 12.66 -25.98 -3.88
C ILE A 30 12.23 -25.31 -5.19
N LEU A 31 13.03 -25.49 -6.24
CA LEU A 31 12.65 -25.09 -7.59
C LEU A 31 12.21 -26.33 -8.37
N TYR A 32 10.91 -26.41 -8.66
CA TYR A 32 10.34 -27.51 -9.43
C TYR A 32 10.63 -27.36 -10.93
N GLU A 33 10.59 -28.47 -11.67
CA GLU A 33 10.74 -28.42 -13.12
C GLU A 33 9.54 -27.70 -13.78
N PRO A 34 9.75 -27.08 -14.96
CA PRO A 34 8.69 -26.34 -15.64
C PRO A 34 7.44 -27.20 -15.89
N LEU A 35 6.28 -26.68 -15.50
CA LEU A 35 4.98 -27.33 -15.71
C LEU A 35 4.74 -27.65 -17.20
N GLY A 36 4.17 -28.82 -17.45
CA GLY A 36 3.92 -29.33 -18.81
C GLY A 36 5.11 -30.08 -19.44
N THR A 37 6.18 -30.30 -18.68
CA THR A 37 7.27 -31.22 -19.05
C THR A 37 7.06 -32.60 -18.42
N GLU A 38 7.56 -33.67 -19.05
CA GLU A 38 7.49 -35.02 -18.48
C GLU A 38 8.19 -35.12 -17.11
N ALA A 39 9.23 -34.30 -16.89
CA ALA A 39 9.93 -34.23 -15.61
C ALA A 39 9.03 -33.65 -14.52
N SER A 40 8.26 -32.60 -14.83
CA SER A 40 7.28 -32.02 -13.91
C SER A 40 6.11 -32.97 -13.65
N ASP A 41 5.63 -33.70 -14.66
CA ASP A 41 4.55 -34.69 -14.49
C ASP A 41 4.95 -35.80 -13.50
N LYS A 42 6.21 -36.27 -13.56
CA LYS A 42 6.76 -37.24 -12.60
C LYS A 42 6.86 -36.66 -11.19
N GLN A 43 7.30 -35.41 -11.05
CA GLN A 43 7.35 -34.72 -9.76
C GLN A 43 5.96 -34.55 -9.13
N ILE A 44 4.95 -34.23 -9.94
CA ILE A 44 3.56 -34.12 -9.47
C ILE A 44 3.05 -35.46 -8.96
N LEU A 45 3.28 -36.54 -9.71
CA LEU A 45 2.91 -37.90 -9.30
C LEU A 45 3.57 -38.30 -7.98
N GLU A 46 4.86 -38.01 -7.80
CA GLU A 46 5.59 -38.35 -6.57
C GLU A 46 5.09 -37.56 -5.35
N LEU A 47 4.74 -36.27 -5.52
CA LEU A 47 4.32 -35.41 -4.42
C LEU A 47 2.84 -35.56 -4.04
N THR A 48 1.97 -35.85 -5.02
CA THR A 48 0.51 -35.81 -4.85
C THR A 48 -0.15 -37.17 -5.03
N GLY A 49 0.53 -38.13 -5.66
CA GLY A 49 -0.04 -39.41 -6.08
C GLY A 49 -0.88 -39.32 -7.36
N GLU A 50 -1.01 -38.15 -7.99
CA GLU A 50 -1.82 -37.95 -9.19
C GLU A 50 -1.01 -38.10 -10.49
N ASP A 51 -1.47 -38.99 -11.37
CA ASP A 51 -0.86 -39.22 -12.68
C ASP A 51 -1.39 -38.23 -13.72
N VAL A 52 -0.74 -37.07 -13.79
CA VAL A 52 -1.06 -36.01 -14.76
C VAL A 52 -0.50 -36.28 -16.16
N SER A 53 0.30 -37.34 -16.35
CA SER A 53 0.91 -37.66 -17.65
C SER A 53 -0.13 -38.02 -18.72
N LYS A 54 -1.25 -38.61 -18.28
CA LYS A 54 -2.37 -39.07 -19.12
C LYS A 54 -3.38 -37.97 -19.47
N ILE A 55 -3.26 -36.80 -18.82
CA ILE A 55 -4.15 -35.68 -19.07
C ILE A 55 -3.76 -35.03 -20.41
N PRO A 56 -4.72 -34.75 -21.31
CA PRO A 56 -4.43 -34.05 -22.55
C PRO A 56 -3.73 -32.69 -22.30
N PRO A 57 -2.74 -32.27 -23.11
CA PRO A 57 -1.95 -31.07 -22.85
C PRO A 57 -2.76 -29.78 -22.62
N TYR A 58 -3.94 -29.65 -23.23
CA TYR A 58 -4.83 -28.50 -23.09
C TYR A 58 -5.62 -28.47 -21.77
N LEU A 59 -5.63 -29.57 -21.01
CA LEU A 59 -6.22 -29.68 -19.67
C LEU A 59 -5.16 -29.69 -18.56
N LYS A 60 -3.87 -29.77 -18.92
CA LYS A 60 -2.79 -29.77 -17.92
C LYS A 60 -2.68 -28.38 -17.26
N PRO A 61 -2.43 -28.33 -15.95
CA PRO A 61 -2.19 -27.07 -15.26
C PRO A 61 -0.90 -26.43 -15.80
N THR A 62 -1.05 -25.30 -16.49
CA THR A 62 0.08 -24.46 -16.97
C THR A 62 0.27 -23.24 -16.07
N CYS A 63 1.39 -22.51 -16.21
CA CYS A 63 1.67 -21.30 -15.41
C CYS A 63 0.57 -20.21 -15.50
N LYS A 64 -0.20 -20.14 -16.60
CA LYS A 64 -1.39 -19.26 -16.72
C LYS A 64 -2.54 -19.73 -15.84
N THR A 65 -2.62 -21.04 -15.65
CA THR A 65 -3.58 -21.73 -14.76
C THR A 65 -3.22 -21.53 -13.30
N GLY A 66 -1.96 -21.25 -12.94
CA GLY A 66 -1.57 -20.99 -11.53
C GLY A 66 -2.24 -19.76 -10.93
N VAL A 67 -2.40 -18.68 -11.71
CA VAL A 67 -3.17 -17.49 -11.28
C VAL A 67 -4.65 -17.83 -11.18
N ALA A 68 -5.20 -18.55 -12.16
CA ALA A 68 -6.59 -19.00 -12.12
C ALA A 68 -6.87 -19.97 -10.96
N PHE A 69 -5.93 -20.86 -10.66
CA PHE A 69 -5.98 -21.81 -9.56
C PHE A 69 -5.90 -21.07 -8.23
N GLY A 70 -4.96 -20.14 -8.06
CA GLY A 70 -4.94 -19.25 -6.89
C GLY A 70 -6.27 -18.51 -6.68
N LEU A 71 -6.88 -17.99 -7.74
CA LEU A 71 -8.20 -17.33 -7.67
C LEU A 71 -9.36 -18.29 -7.36
N LEU A 72 -9.31 -19.54 -7.83
CA LEU A 72 -10.34 -20.56 -7.59
C LEU A 72 -10.19 -21.20 -6.20
N GLU A 73 -8.96 -21.48 -5.77
CA GLU A 73 -8.62 -22.05 -4.47
C GLU A 73 -8.80 -21.05 -3.33
N SER A 74 -8.65 -19.74 -3.60
CA SER A 74 -8.93 -18.68 -2.62
C SER A 74 -10.42 -18.38 -2.46
N ARG A 75 -11.31 -19.07 -3.18
CA ARG A 75 -12.76 -18.96 -2.95
C ARG A 75 -13.11 -19.69 -1.64
N PRO A 76 -14.17 -19.26 -0.92
CA PRO A 76 -14.59 -19.93 0.29
C PRO A 76 -15.00 -21.38 -0.01
N LYS A 77 -14.14 -22.35 0.32
CA LYS A 77 -14.39 -23.78 0.17
C LYS A 77 -13.58 -24.59 1.19
N ALA A 78 -14.08 -25.75 1.58
CA ALA A 78 -13.37 -26.65 2.48
C ALA A 78 -12.04 -27.12 1.85
N GLY A 79 -10.92 -26.94 2.56
CA GLY A 79 -9.58 -27.29 2.07
C GLY A 79 -8.96 -26.34 1.04
N GLY A 80 -9.60 -25.19 0.76
CA GLY A 80 -9.05 -24.14 -0.09
C GLY A 80 -7.97 -23.31 0.61
N ILE A 81 -7.36 -22.39 -0.13
CA ILE A 81 -6.37 -21.44 0.41
C ILE A 81 -7.12 -20.44 1.29
N GLU A 82 -6.80 -20.42 2.58
CA GLU A 82 -7.32 -19.41 3.50
C GLU A 82 -6.76 -18.04 3.11
N ARG A 83 -7.66 -17.12 2.73
CA ARG A 83 -7.32 -15.72 2.53
C ARG A 83 -7.64 -14.97 3.83
N PRO A 84 -6.65 -14.70 4.70
CA PRO A 84 -6.90 -13.81 5.82
C PRO A 84 -7.39 -12.47 5.28
N SER A 85 -8.56 -12.01 5.73
CA SER A 85 -8.98 -10.64 5.45
C SER A 85 -8.03 -9.74 6.20
N ILE A 86 -7.15 -9.05 5.48
CA ILE A 86 -6.40 -7.96 6.07
C ILE A 86 -7.42 -6.85 6.24
N ASP A 87 -7.90 -6.67 7.47
CA ASP A 87 -8.69 -5.50 7.90
C ASP A 87 -7.77 -4.26 7.98
N SER A 88 -6.86 -4.12 7.02
CA SER A 88 -6.13 -2.88 6.83
C SER A 88 -7.13 -1.93 6.22
N ASN A 89 -7.72 -1.08 7.05
CA ASN A 89 -8.30 0.17 6.57
C ASN A 89 -7.36 0.72 5.49
N PRO A 90 -7.88 1.08 4.30
CA PRO A 90 -7.05 1.58 3.21
C PRO A 90 -6.17 2.71 3.74
N VAL A 91 -4.85 2.48 3.79
CA VAL A 91 -3.89 3.44 4.33
C VAL A 91 -3.93 4.67 3.44
N PHE A 92 -4.00 5.84 4.08
CA PHE A 92 -4.00 7.11 3.37
C PHE A 92 -2.70 7.26 2.56
N LYS A 93 -2.80 7.77 1.33
CA LYS A 93 -1.68 7.68 0.38
C LYS A 93 -0.71 8.85 0.46
N TYR A 94 -1.12 10.00 0.98
CA TYR A 94 -0.42 11.25 0.79
C TYR A 94 0.07 11.84 2.11
N ASP A 95 1.27 12.40 2.10
CA ASP A 95 1.70 13.32 3.16
C ASP A 95 1.12 14.72 2.86
N LEU A 96 0.62 15.40 3.88
CA LEU A 96 0.01 16.72 3.78
C LEU A 96 0.92 17.77 4.41
N GLY A 97 1.05 18.92 3.76
CA GLY A 97 1.98 19.94 4.20
C GLY A 97 1.77 21.29 3.54
N ILE A 98 2.75 22.15 3.74
CA ILE A 98 2.77 23.52 3.25
C ILE A 98 4.07 23.81 2.51
N GLU A 99 4.06 24.86 1.70
CA GLU A 99 5.27 25.40 1.10
C GLU A 99 6.01 26.30 2.12
N ARG A 100 7.29 26.01 2.37
CA ARG A 100 8.22 26.97 2.99
C ARG A 100 9.56 26.91 2.26
N GLU A 101 10.13 28.08 1.96
CA GLU A 101 11.42 28.18 1.26
C GLU A 101 11.49 27.36 -0.06
N ARG A 102 10.39 27.32 -0.82
CA ARG A 102 10.22 26.51 -2.06
C ARG A 102 10.33 25.00 -1.86
N LYS A 103 10.26 24.52 -0.63
CA LYS A 103 10.28 23.11 -0.27
C LYS A 103 8.99 22.70 0.41
N PHE A 104 8.61 21.45 0.18
CA PHE A 104 7.50 20.82 0.87
C PHE A 104 7.89 20.53 2.32
N HIS A 105 7.11 21.08 3.24
CA HIS A 105 7.23 20.80 4.66
C HIS A 105 6.02 20.02 5.13
N THR A 106 6.23 18.77 5.51
CA THR A 106 5.17 17.89 6.00
C THR A 106 4.63 18.41 7.33
N ARG A 107 3.31 18.55 7.44
CA ARG A 107 2.59 18.84 8.69
C ARG A 107 1.94 17.58 9.25
N ILE A 108 1.32 16.79 8.38
CA ILE A 108 0.65 15.53 8.73
C ILE A 108 1.21 14.45 7.81
N SER A 109 1.73 13.38 8.39
CA SER A 109 2.23 12.26 7.61
C SER A 109 1.09 11.32 7.22
N ARG A 110 1.22 10.66 6.07
CA ARG A 110 0.25 9.67 5.60
C ARG A 110 0.00 8.54 6.61
N ASP A 111 1.02 8.21 7.40
CA ASP A 111 0.97 7.14 8.41
C ASP A 111 0.28 7.58 9.71
N SER A 112 0.14 8.88 9.94
CA SER A 112 -0.53 9.39 11.15
C SER A 112 -2.04 9.50 10.97
N LEU A 113 -2.52 9.69 9.73
CA LEU A 113 -3.95 9.85 9.41
C LEU A 113 -4.73 8.54 9.58
N LYS A 114 -5.71 8.57 10.48
CA LYS A 114 -6.66 7.49 10.69
C LYS A 114 -8.05 7.90 10.18
N PRO A 115 -8.81 6.97 9.61
CA PRO A 115 -10.17 7.26 9.14
C PRO A 115 -11.04 7.83 10.27
N ASN A 116 -11.77 8.90 9.98
CA ASN A 116 -12.67 9.58 10.92
C ASN A 116 -11.99 10.19 12.17
N GLU A 117 -10.67 10.37 12.16
CA GLU A 117 -9.93 11.02 13.25
C GLU A 117 -9.29 12.34 12.76
N TYR A 118 -9.71 13.44 13.38
CA TYR A 118 -9.22 14.78 13.06
C TYR A 118 -7.83 15.05 13.65
N GLN A 119 -6.89 15.47 12.80
CA GLN A 119 -5.55 15.92 13.20
C GLN A 119 -5.33 17.39 12.87
N ILE A 120 -4.61 18.08 13.75
CA ILE A 120 -4.30 19.51 13.60
C ILE A 120 -3.36 19.70 12.41
N PHE A 121 -3.78 20.55 11.47
CA PHE A 121 -2.98 20.98 10.33
C PHE A 121 -2.41 22.39 10.55
N GLN A 122 -3.24 23.32 11.04
CA GLN A 122 -2.84 24.66 11.50
C GLN A 122 -3.53 24.97 12.83
N THR A 123 -2.80 25.58 13.76
CA THR A 123 -3.38 26.05 15.03
C THR A 123 -4.05 27.41 14.83
N LYS A 124 -4.91 27.79 15.77
CA LYS A 124 -5.56 29.12 15.80
C LYS A 124 -4.60 30.31 15.75
N GLU A 125 -3.34 30.15 16.16
CA GLU A 125 -2.31 31.21 16.05
C GLU A 125 -1.70 31.30 14.64
N GLU A 126 -1.70 30.20 13.88
CA GLU A 126 -1.24 30.16 12.49
C GLU A 126 -2.37 30.51 11.51
N TRP A 127 -3.61 30.19 11.88
CA TRP A 127 -4.79 30.41 11.05
C TRP A 127 -5.26 31.87 11.12
N GLY A 128 -5.29 32.52 9.95
CA GLY A 128 -5.64 33.94 9.82
C GLY A 128 -7.12 34.22 9.56
N GLY A 129 -8.02 33.23 9.67
CA GLY A 129 -9.44 33.41 9.36
C GLY A 129 -9.75 33.55 7.87
N PHE A 130 -8.95 32.94 7.00
CA PHE A 130 -9.12 33.01 5.55
C PHE A 130 -10.34 32.23 5.05
N ASP A 131 -10.84 32.59 3.87
CA ASP A 131 -11.96 31.93 3.17
C ASP A 131 -11.57 30.62 2.46
N GLY A 132 -10.32 30.17 2.64
CA GLY A 132 -9.87 28.89 2.13
C GLY A 132 -8.50 28.47 2.63
N LEU A 133 -8.27 27.17 2.57
CA LEU A 133 -7.04 26.51 3.00
C LEU A 133 -6.31 25.92 1.80
N GLU A 134 -5.04 26.28 1.65
CA GLU A 134 -4.12 25.67 0.71
C GLU A 134 -3.36 24.51 1.37
N ILE A 135 -3.54 23.29 0.84
CA ILE A 135 -2.81 22.10 1.28
C ILE A 135 -1.96 21.59 0.12
N ARG A 136 -0.65 21.47 0.36
CA ARG A 136 0.25 20.75 -0.53
C ARG A 136 0.26 19.27 -0.15
N TYR A 137 0.32 18.39 -1.14
CA TYR A 137 0.36 16.95 -0.88
C TYR A 137 1.24 16.19 -1.87
N SER A 138 1.76 15.04 -1.43
CA SER A 138 2.59 14.17 -2.25
C SER A 138 2.53 12.72 -1.77
N ASP A 139 2.59 11.78 -2.71
CA ASP A 139 2.77 10.36 -2.44
C ASP A 139 4.25 9.92 -2.50
N LYS A 140 5.17 10.84 -2.85
CA LYS A 140 6.59 10.52 -2.98
C LYS A 140 7.21 10.17 -1.62
N PRO A 141 8.12 9.19 -1.54
CA PRO A 141 8.79 8.82 -0.28
C PRO A 141 9.60 9.95 0.36
N LEU A 142 10.06 10.92 -0.43
CA LEU A 142 10.82 12.08 0.03
C LEU A 142 9.95 13.18 0.66
N ALA A 143 8.63 13.03 0.67
CA ALA A 143 7.73 14.05 1.22
C ALA A 143 8.02 14.31 2.70
N ASN A 144 8.32 13.27 3.47
CA ASN A 144 8.59 13.36 4.91
C ASN A 144 10.01 13.87 5.27
N THR A 145 10.91 14.06 4.30
CA THR A 145 12.30 14.47 4.57
C THR A 145 12.52 15.98 4.53
N ASN A 146 11.49 16.78 4.22
CA ASN A 146 11.56 18.23 4.00
C ASN A 146 12.56 18.66 2.90
N THR A 147 12.99 17.73 2.05
CA THR A 147 13.90 18.00 0.92
C THR A 147 13.19 18.01 -0.42
N LEU A 148 11.91 17.64 -0.45
CA LEU A 148 11.11 17.58 -1.67
C LEU A 148 10.86 19.00 -2.21
N ASP A 149 11.21 19.22 -3.48
CA ASP A 149 10.93 20.49 -4.16
C ASP A 149 9.42 20.68 -4.30
N ILE A 150 8.94 21.90 -4.13
CA ILE A 150 7.50 22.18 -4.20
C ILE A 150 6.90 21.83 -5.57
N LYS A 151 7.68 21.89 -6.65
CA LYS A 151 7.22 21.52 -8.01
C LYS A 151 6.84 20.05 -8.13
N ASP A 152 7.35 19.21 -7.22
CA ASP A 152 7.06 17.79 -7.16
C ASP A 152 5.83 17.45 -6.28
N THR A 153 5.10 18.48 -5.84
CA THR A 153 3.89 18.36 -5.04
C THR A 153 2.66 18.83 -5.81
N GLN A 154 1.50 18.34 -5.40
CA GLN A 154 0.22 18.84 -5.87
C GLN A 154 -0.35 19.83 -4.83
N LEU A 155 -1.25 20.70 -5.29
CA LEU A 155 -1.94 21.69 -4.45
C LEU A 155 -3.44 21.42 -4.54
N VAL A 156 -4.10 21.37 -3.38
CA VAL A 156 -5.56 21.47 -3.27
C VAL A 156 -5.90 22.75 -2.54
N PHE A 157 -6.93 23.44 -3.02
CA PHE A 157 -7.53 24.59 -2.35
C PHE A 157 -8.91 24.17 -1.86
N ILE A 158 -9.16 24.30 -0.57
CA ILE A 158 -10.42 23.93 0.07
C ILE A 158 -11.07 25.22 0.56
N ALA A 159 -12.22 25.57 0.00
CA ALA A 159 -12.98 26.73 0.44
C ALA A 159 -13.54 26.50 1.86
N LEU A 160 -13.42 27.48 2.74
CA LEU A 160 -13.82 27.42 4.14
C LEU A 160 -14.62 28.67 4.51
N GLU A 161 -15.41 28.59 5.58
CA GLU A 161 -16.02 29.78 6.16
C GLU A 161 -14.99 30.60 6.94
N GLU A 162 -15.08 31.94 6.80
CA GLU A 162 -14.22 32.90 7.51
C GLU A 162 -14.53 32.87 9.02
N HIS A 163 -13.72 32.14 9.78
CA HIS A 163 -13.75 32.13 11.24
C HIS A 163 -12.34 32.38 11.80
N GLU A 164 -12.21 33.39 12.67
CA GLU A 164 -10.97 33.70 13.39
C GLU A 164 -10.85 32.89 14.70
N GLU A 165 -9.61 32.73 15.18
CA GLU A 165 -9.27 32.03 16.43
C GLU A 165 -9.71 30.56 16.49
N VAL A 166 -9.66 29.86 15.35
CA VAL A 166 -10.04 28.44 15.24
C VAL A 166 -8.87 27.57 14.80
N ASP A 167 -8.83 26.33 15.29
CA ASP A 167 -7.90 25.31 14.83
C ASP A 167 -8.42 24.68 13.54
N VAL A 168 -7.54 24.52 12.55
CA VAL A 168 -7.84 23.83 11.30
C VAL A 168 -7.36 22.40 11.39
N LYS A 169 -8.29 21.45 11.32
CA LYS A 169 -7.98 20.02 11.41
C LYS A 169 -8.38 19.29 10.14
N VAL A 170 -7.62 18.27 9.79
CA VAL A 170 -7.85 17.42 8.61
C VAL A 170 -8.18 16.00 9.05
N CYS A 171 -9.13 15.37 8.36
CA CYS A 171 -9.52 13.99 8.55
C CYS A 171 -9.51 13.26 7.20
N CYS A 172 -9.00 12.03 7.14
CA CYS A 172 -9.15 11.20 5.94
C CYS A 172 -10.52 10.49 5.93
N VAL A 173 -11.15 10.46 4.76
CA VAL A 173 -12.42 9.77 4.52
C VAL A 173 -12.17 8.40 3.90
N ASP A 174 -11.20 8.33 2.99
CA ASP A 174 -10.72 7.11 2.35
C ASP A 174 -9.21 7.26 2.06
N SER A 175 -8.60 6.36 1.26
CA SER A 175 -7.16 6.41 0.94
C SER A 175 -6.68 7.67 0.20
N GLN A 176 -7.58 8.43 -0.41
CA GLN A 176 -7.30 9.53 -1.34
C GLN A 176 -8.13 10.79 -1.06
N SER A 177 -9.12 10.73 -0.18
CA SER A 177 -10.01 11.87 0.08
C SER A 177 -9.86 12.37 1.52
N ILE A 178 -9.92 13.69 1.70
CA ILE A 178 -9.86 14.37 2.99
C ILE A 178 -11.05 15.29 3.21
N LYS A 179 -11.30 15.63 4.47
CA LYS A 179 -12.18 16.72 4.88
C LYS A 179 -11.43 17.65 5.83
N VAL A 180 -11.82 18.91 5.83
CA VAL A 180 -11.29 19.93 6.74
C VAL A 180 -12.38 20.35 7.71
N GLY A 181 -12.05 20.36 8.99
CA GLY A 181 -12.91 20.85 10.05
C GLY A 181 -12.29 22.07 10.74
N LEU A 182 -13.12 23.08 11.01
CA LEU A 182 -12.75 24.22 11.86
C LEU A 182 -13.21 23.94 13.29
N PHE A 183 -12.30 24.10 14.25
CA PHE A 183 -12.56 23.81 15.65
C PHE A 183 -12.35 25.05 16.52
N LYS A 184 -13.37 25.40 17.31
CA LYS A 184 -13.28 26.43 18.34
C LYS A 184 -13.42 25.79 19.71
N ASP A 185 -12.43 25.98 20.59
CA ASP A 185 -12.38 25.38 21.93
C ASP A 185 -12.63 23.85 21.95
N GLY A 186 -12.18 23.17 20.90
CA GLY A 186 -12.34 21.72 20.73
C GLY A 186 -13.69 21.27 20.15
N GLN A 187 -14.63 22.18 19.87
CA GLN A 187 -15.88 21.88 19.18
C GLN A 187 -15.76 22.16 17.68
N LEU A 188 -16.26 21.22 16.86
CA LEU A 188 -16.37 21.39 15.41
C LEU A 188 -17.47 22.41 15.13
N ILE A 189 -17.12 23.52 14.47
CA ILE A 189 -18.07 24.58 14.11
C ILE A 189 -18.42 24.55 12.62
N TYR A 190 -17.54 24.00 11.79
CA TYR A 190 -17.70 23.89 10.34
C TYR A 190 -16.93 22.68 9.81
N GLU A 191 -17.49 21.97 8.84
CA GLU A 191 -16.86 20.86 8.15
C GLU A 191 -17.02 21.04 6.63
N SER A 192 -15.93 20.90 5.88
CA SER A 192 -15.95 20.96 4.41
C SER A 192 -16.54 19.68 3.81
N GLU A 193 -16.90 19.74 2.53
CA GLU A 193 -17.12 18.53 1.74
C GLU A 193 -15.82 17.70 1.63
N ALA A 194 -15.98 16.43 1.24
CA ALA A 194 -14.84 15.55 1.03
C ALA A 194 -14.15 15.91 -0.29
N GLU A 195 -12.89 16.29 -0.20
CA GLU A 195 -12.05 16.66 -1.34
C GLU A 195 -11.09 15.55 -1.69
N LYS A 196 -10.98 15.27 -2.99
CA LYS A 196 -10.14 14.20 -3.51
C LYS A 196 -8.74 14.73 -3.88
N LEU A 197 -7.72 13.99 -3.46
CA LEU A 197 -6.29 14.26 -3.71
C LEU A 197 -5.70 13.28 -4.74
#